data_AF-A0A8S3D4G1-F1
#
_entry.id   AF-A0A8S3D4G1-F1
#
_cell.length_a   1.000
_cell.length_b   1.000
_cell.length_c   1.000
_cell.angle_alpha   90.00
_cell.angle_beta   90.00
_cell.angle_gamma   90.00
#
_symmetry.space_group_name_H-M   'P 1'
#
loop_
_entity.id
_entity.type
_entity.pdbx_description
1 polymer ?
#
loop_
_entity_poly.entity_id
_entity_poly.type
_entity_poly.pdbx_seq_one_letter_code
_entity_poly.pdbx_strand_id
1 'polypeptide(L)'
;MKEILRKYKSQSTKLLHLFENIYRWMPVASLIDDHIFVTHGGISDITDMSKINRIQRSQYVSILSPSFVIPETDEQVPIHSLSNDQLLEWRQMLDLLWSDPKQENGCEPNTYRGGGCYWGPDITDRVLKKHNWSLIIRSHECKEEGFDYCHGKKVLTIFSASNYYAVGSNRGAYVKIFENQPLAIVQFLATKNTVKPLTLWERVSHVEEQALRNLMEKFSANQCRLMKEFRLKDPHQS
;
A
#
# COMPACT_ATOMS: atom_id res chain seq x y z
N MET A 1 14.66 -11.91 0.84
CA MET A 1 15.76 -12.74 0.26
C MET A 1 15.96 -14.10 0.94
N LYS A 2 16.31 -14.19 2.24
CA LYS A 2 16.68 -15.47 2.89
C LYS A 2 15.62 -16.58 2.79
N GLU A 3 14.34 -16.23 2.85
CA GLU A 3 13.26 -17.22 2.74
C GLU A 3 13.16 -17.85 1.34
N ILE A 4 13.23 -17.02 0.29
CA ILE A 4 13.16 -17.48 -1.11
C ILE A 4 14.39 -18.33 -1.44
N LEU A 5 15.59 -17.91 -0.99
CA LEU A 5 16.82 -18.69 -1.14
C LEU A 5 16.71 -20.07 -0.47
N ARG A 6 16.10 -20.12 0.72
CA ARG A 6 15.91 -21.38 1.45
C ARG A 6 14.90 -22.31 0.75
N LYS A 7 13.79 -21.77 0.24
CA LYS A 7 12.69 -22.57 -0.33
C LYS A 7 12.91 -22.94 -1.80
N TYR A 8 13.53 -22.06 -2.59
CA TYR A 8 13.60 -22.15 -4.06
C TYR A 8 15.05 -22.05 -4.57
N LYS A 9 15.95 -22.85 -3.99
CA LYS A 9 17.41 -22.79 -4.19
C LYS A 9 17.88 -22.41 -5.61
N SER A 10 17.50 -23.18 -6.64
CA SER A 10 18.01 -23.00 -8.00
C SER A 10 17.35 -21.86 -8.79
N GLN A 11 16.15 -21.43 -8.37
CA GLN A 11 15.33 -20.44 -9.08
C GLN A 11 15.18 -19.13 -8.29
N SER A 12 15.79 -19.04 -7.10
CA SER A 12 15.59 -17.96 -6.15
C SER A 12 15.90 -16.60 -6.74
N THR A 13 16.95 -16.49 -7.55
CA THR A 13 17.36 -15.22 -8.18
C THR A 13 16.31 -14.75 -9.19
N LYS A 14 15.79 -15.66 -10.04
CA LYS A 14 14.72 -15.34 -10.99
C LYS A 14 13.45 -14.92 -10.27
N LEU A 15 13.08 -15.66 -9.21
CA LEU A 15 11.90 -15.33 -8.40
C LEU A 15 12.04 -13.99 -7.68
N LEU A 16 13.23 -13.67 -7.16
CA LEU A 16 13.49 -12.37 -6.53
C LEU A 16 13.27 -11.23 -7.52
N HIS A 17 13.84 -11.32 -8.72
CA HIS A 17 13.61 -10.33 -9.77
C HIS A 17 12.14 -10.23 -10.19
N LEU A 18 11.42 -11.35 -10.26
CA LEU A 18 9.99 -11.34 -10.53
C LEU A 18 9.20 -10.63 -9.41
N PHE A 19 9.51 -10.90 -8.14
CA PHE A 19 8.88 -10.20 -7.02
C PHE A 19 9.19 -8.70 -7.01
N GLU A 20 10.45 -8.33 -7.27
CA GLU A 20 10.84 -6.92 -7.43
C GLU A 20 10.02 -6.25 -8.53
N ASN A 21 9.89 -6.89 -9.69
CA ASN A 21 9.08 -6.39 -10.78
C ASN A 21 7.60 -6.26 -10.38
N ILE A 22 7.01 -7.29 -9.77
CA ILE A 22 5.59 -7.27 -9.35
C ILE A 22 5.33 -6.17 -8.31
N TYR A 23 6.21 -6.00 -7.32
CA TYR A 23 6.02 -5.00 -6.28
C TYR A 23 6.05 -3.56 -6.80
N ARG A 24 6.76 -3.30 -7.91
CA ARG A 24 6.75 -1.99 -8.59
C ARG A 24 5.39 -1.60 -9.16
N TRP A 25 4.53 -2.59 -9.42
CA TRP A 25 3.17 -2.36 -9.96
C TRP A 25 2.10 -2.26 -8.87
N MET A 26 2.43 -2.49 -7.60
CA MET A 26 1.43 -2.44 -6.54
C MET A 26 0.89 -1.03 -6.31
N PRO A 27 -0.42 -0.90 -6.00
CA PRO A 27 -0.99 0.37 -5.55
C PRO A 27 -0.38 0.81 -4.22
N VAL A 28 -0.01 2.08 -4.13
CA VAL A 28 0.54 2.69 -2.89
C VAL A 28 -0.54 3.24 -1.98
N ALA A 29 -1.70 3.57 -2.54
CA ALA A 29 -2.85 4.08 -1.81
C ALA A 29 -4.14 3.69 -2.54
N SER A 30 -5.26 3.80 -1.84
CA SER A 30 -6.61 3.59 -2.37
C SER A 30 -7.58 4.59 -1.74
N LEU A 31 -8.63 4.92 -2.48
CA LEU A 31 -9.71 5.78 -2.00
C LEU A 31 -10.99 4.95 -2.01
N ILE A 32 -11.66 4.86 -0.85
CA ILE A 32 -12.91 4.12 -0.68
C ILE A 32 -14.04 5.14 -0.52
N ASP A 33 -15.12 4.93 -1.27
CA ASP A 33 -16.33 5.77 -1.29
C ASP A 33 -16.06 7.28 -1.47
N ASP A 34 -14.95 7.62 -2.15
CA ASP A 34 -14.45 8.98 -2.39
C ASP A 34 -14.09 9.80 -1.13
N HIS A 35 -14.14 9.21 0.08
CA HIS A 35 -13.92 9.93 1.33
C HIS A 35 -13.03 9.23 2.37
N ILE A 36 -12.69 7.94 2.18
CA ILE A 36 -11.77 7.22 3.06
C ILE A 36 -10.46 6.95 2.32
N PHE A 37 -9.40 7.63 2.73
CA PHE A 37 -8.07 7.45 2.16
C PHE A 37 -7.35 6.30 2.86
N VAL A 38 -6.85 5.34 2.09
CA VAL A 38 -6.14 4.15 2.60
C VAL A 38 -4.70 4.15 2.08
N THR A 39 -3.74 4.03 2.97
CA THR A 39 -2.30 3.96 2.65
C THR A 39 -1.56 3.02 3.62
N HIS A 40 -0.31 2.66 3.35
CA HIS A 40 0.45 1.78 4.26
C HIS A 40 1.07 2.57 5.42
N GLY A 41 1.93 3.52 5.07
CA GLY A 41 2.61 4.46 5.94
C GLY A 41 1.64 5.55 6.37
N GLY A 42 1.66 6.69 5.69
CA GLY A 42 0.80 7.79 6.08
C GLY A 42 0.76 8.91 5.09
N ILE A 43 0.69 10.13 5.60
CA ILE A 43 0.69 11.36 4.81
C ILE A 43 1.81 12.27 5.29
N SER A 44 1.96 13.39 4.59
CA SER A 44 2.90 14.46 4.87
C SER A 44 2.29 15.81 4.49
N ASP A 45 3.02 16.88 4.78
CA ASP A 45 2.62 18.24 4.45
C ASP A 45 2.51 18.50 2.94
N ILE A 46 3.22 17.74 2.12
CA ILE A 46 3.23 17.81 0.66
C ILE A 46 2.22 16.89 -0.04
N THR A 47 1.45 16.08 0.71
CA THR A 47 0.54 15.07 0.13
C THR A 47 -0.49 15.71 -0.80
N ASP A 48 -0.53 15.23 -2.05
CA ASP A 48 -1.50 15.68 -3.06
C ASP A 48 -1.96 14.56 -4.00
N MET A 49 -3.25 14.22 -3.94
CA MET A 49 -3.84 13.18 -4.80
C MET A 49 -3.68 13.40 -6.29
N SER A 50 -3.72 14.66 -6.74
CA SER A 50 -3.59 14.99 -8.16
C SER A 50 -2.24 14.58 -8.71
N LYS A 51 -1.21 14.62 -7.85
CA LYS A 51 0.15 14.19 -8.15
C LYS A 51 0.28 12.69 -7.96
N ILE A 52 -0.22 12.12 -6.86
CA ILE A 52 -0.14 10.69 -6.55
C ILE A 52 -0.72 9.82 -7.67
N ASN A 53 -1.81 10.27 -8.31
CA ASN A 53 -2.44 9.53 -9.41
C ASN A 53 -1.61 9.52 -10.71
N ARG A 54 -0.65 10.43 -10.86
CA ARG A 54 0.19 10.59 -12.06
C ARG A 54 1.55 9.89 -11.94
N ILE A 55 1.92 9.44 -10.76
CA ILE A 55 3.25 8.87 -10.50
C ILE A 55 3.45 7.58 -11.32
N GLN A 56 4.50 7.56 -12.14
CA GLN A 56 4.93 6.36 -12.86
C GLN A 56 5.79 5.46 -11.97
N ARG A 57 5.12 4.69 -11.12
CA ARG A 57 5.74 3.86 -10.06
C ARG A 57 6.69 2.78 -10.59
N SER A 58 6.45 2.30 -11.81
CA SER A 58 7.30 1.33 -12.48
C SER A 58 8.73 1.83 -12.67
N GLN A 59 9.01 3.13 -12.57
CA GLN A 59 10.36 3.69 -12.76
C GLN A 59 11.28 3.52 -11.54
N TYR A 60 10.72 3.18 -10.38
CA TYR A 60 11.45 3.12 -9.11
C TYR A 60 11.83 1.67 -8.78
N VAL A 61 13.14 1.39 -8.66
CA VAL A 61 13.63 0.05 -8.30
C VAL A 61 13.46 -0.21 -6.80
N SER A 62 13.77 0.81 -5.99
CA SER A 62 13.59 0.79 -4.55
C SER A 62 13.20 2.19 -4.09
N ILE A 63 12.26 2.26 -3.16
CA ILE A 63 11.81 3.53 -2.60
C ILE A 63 12.80 4.02 -1.53
N LEU A 64 13.55 3.09 -0.90
CA LEU A 64 14.59 3.38 0.09
C LEU A 64 15.97 3.64 -0.52
N SER A 65 16.19 3.23 -1.77
CA SER A 65 17.41 3.51 -2.53
C SER A 65 16.98 4.15 -3.85
N PRO A 66 16.98 5.49 -3.94
CA PRO A 66 16.29 6.24 -5.00
C PRO A 66 17.10 6.27 -6.31
N SER A 67 17.59 5.11 -6.72
CA SER A 67 18.08 4.89 -8.08
C SER A 67 16.86 4.67 -8.98
N PHE A 68 16.72 5.51 -9.99
CA PHE A 68 15.70 5.37 -11.02
C PHE A 68 16.24 4.52 -12.15
N VAL A 69 15.37 3.75 -12.80
CA VAL A 69 15.73 3.02 -14.02
C VAL A 69 15.06 3.69 -15.21
N ILE A 70 15.86 4.05 -16.21
CA ILE A 70 15.36 4.55 -17.50
C ILE A 70 14.67 3.37 -18.20
N PRO A 71 13.35 3.43 -18.47
CA PRO A 71 12.60 2.30 -19.02
C PRO A 71 13.12 1.76 -20.36
N GLU A 72 13.84 2.59 -21.11
CA GLU A 72 14.35 2.29 -22.45
C GLU A 72 15.75 1.64 -22.42
N THR A 73 16.57 1.92 -21.41
CA THR A 73 17.99 1.52 -21.36
C THR A 73 18.36 0.66 -20.14
N ASP A 74 17.43 0.47 -19.19
CA ASP A 74 17.64 -0.18 -17.91
C ASP A 74 18.78 0.43 -17.04
N GLU A 75 19.26 1.63 -17.40
CA GLU A 75 20.34 2.31 -16.69
C GLU A 75 19.86 2.92 -15.36
N GLN A 76 20.66 2.73 -14.31
CA GLN A 76 20.42 3.30 -12.98
C GLN A 76 20.97 4.72 -12.88
N VAL A 77 20.08 5.67 -12.59
CA VAL A 77 20.42 7.10 -12.51
C VAL A 77 20.44 7.56 -11.05
N PRO A 78 21.52 8.23 -10.58
CA PRO A 78 21.60 8.73 -9.21
C PRO A 78 20.74 9.97 -8.96
N ILE A 79 20.24 10.09 -7.72
CA ILE A 79 19.29 11.12 -7.23
C ILE A 79 19.63 12.55 -7.66
N HIS A 80 20.91 12.91 -7.65
CA HIS A 80 21.38 14.28 -7.89
C HIS A 80 21.09 14.80 -9.31
N SER A 81 20.70 13.92 -10.23
CA SER A 81 20.35 14.27 -11.60
C SER A 81 18.83 14.38 -11.84
N LEU A 82 18.02 14.21 -10.79
CA LEU A 82 16.56 14.28 -10.90
C LEU A 82 16.05 15.71 -10.97
N SER A 83 14.97 15.89 -11.72
CA SER A 83 14.21 17.14 -11.69
C SER A 83 13.52 17.31 -10.32
N ASN A 84 13.18 18.56 -9.99
CA ASN A 84 12.45 18.87 -8.75
C ASN A 84 11.11 18.13 -8.67
N ASP A 85 10.44 17.90 -9.81
CA ASP A 85 9.17 17.18 -9.87
C ASP A 85 9.35 15.69 -9.55
N GLN A 86 10.37 15.04 -10.12
CA GLN A 86 10.66 13.63 -9.84
C GLN A 86 11.06 13.40 -8.36
N LEU A 87 11.81 14.35 -7.78
CA LEU A 87 12.14 14.33 -6.36
C LEU A 87 10.89 14.46 -5.48
N LEU A 88 9.94 15.30 -5.87
CA LEU A 88 8.68 15.47 -5.16
C LEU A 88 7.78 14.23 -5.28
N GLU A 89 7.71 13.61 -6.45
CA GLU A 89 6.98 12.35 -6.66
C GLU A 89 7.58 11.22 -5.81
N TRP A 90 8.90 11.09 -5.82
CA TRP A 90 9.60 10.12 -4.97
C TRP A 90 9.30 10.33 -3.49
N ARG A 91 9.41 11.57 -3.00
CA ARG A 91 9.13 11.90 -1.60
C ARG A 91 7.70 11.55 -1.20
N GLN A 92 6.71 11.88 -2.04
CA GLN A 92 5.32 11.50 -1.75
C GLN A 92 5.15 9.99 -1.63
N MET A 93 5.78 9.18 -2.50
CA MET A 93 5.71 7.73 -2.35
C MET A 93 6.41 7.22 -1.08
N LEU A 94 7.55 7.82 -0.74
CA LEU A 94 8.27 7.49 0.49
C LEU A 94 7.37 7.76 1.71
N ASP A 95 6.75 8.93 1.75
CA ASP A 95 5.85 9.33 2.84
C ASP A 95 4.62 8.40 2.94
N LEU A 96 4.01 8.06 1.80
CA LEU A 96 2.87 7.14 1.75
C LEU A 96 3.21 5.75 2.34
N LEU A 97 4.48 5.33 2.30
CA LEU A 97 4.88 4.00 2.77
C LEU A 97 5.57 4.00 4.14
N TRP A 98 6.21 5.10 4.55
CA TRP A 98 7.11 5.14 5.71
C TRP A 98 6.82 6.25 6.73
N SER A 99 5.85 7.12 6.48
CA SER A 99 5.46 8.11 7.49
C SER A 99 4.72 7.47 8.67
N ASP A 100 4.82 8.09 9.85
CA ASP A 100 4.10 7.73 11.09
C ASP A 100 3.37 8.94 11.73
N PRO A 101 2.17 8.78 12.31
CA PRO A 101 1.48 9.88 12.98
C PRO A 101 2.15 10.21 14.32
N LYS A 102 2.11 11.47 14.73
CA LYS A 102 2.57 11.93 16.05
C LYS A 102 1.52 12.79 16.76
N GLN A 103 1.63 12.94 18.07
CA GLN A 103 0.62 13.67 18.85
C GLN A 103 0.71 15.19 18.67
N GLU A 104 1.94 15.71 18.51
CA GLU A 104 2.19 17.13 18.36
C GLU A 104 1.97 17.61 16.93
N ASN A 105 1.59 18.88 16.78
CA ASN A 105 1.46 19.51 15.48
C ASN A 105 2.79 19.55 14.70
N GLY A 106 2.67 19.71 13.38
CA GLY A 106 3.77 19.87 12.45
C GLY A 106 4.10 18.60 11.67
N CYS A 107 5.09 18.72 10.79
CA CYS A 107 5.58 17.66 9.93
C CYS A 107 7.11 17.68 9.96
N GLU A 108 7.74 16.56 10.35
CA GLU A 108 9.20 16.49 10.48
C GLU A 108 9.74 15.15 9.98
N PRO A 109 11.00 15.06 9.52
CA PRO A 109 11.56 13.82 8.99
C PRO A 109 11.54 12.67 10.02
N ASN A 110 11.20 11.47 9.56
CA ASN A 110 11.21 10.28 10.41
C ASN A 110 12.62 9.67 10.49
N THR A 111 13.41 10.17 11.45
CA THR A 111 14.81 9.74 11.66
C THR A 111 14.91 8.31 12.18
N TYR A 112 13.88 7.80 12.87
CA TYR A 112 13.87 6.43 13.39
C TYR A 112 13.73 5.39 12.27
N ARG A 113 12.87 5.66 11.29
CA ARG A 113 12.67 4.79 10.11
C ARG A 113 13.76 4.96 9.05
N GLY A 114 14.38 6.14 8.98
CA GLY A 114 15.31 6.50 7.91
C GLY A 114 14.62 6.89 6.58
N GLY A 115 13.31 7.14 6.62
CA GLY A 115 12.49 7.53 5.48
C GLY A 115 11.08 7.92 5.91
N GLY A 116 10.43 8.80 5.15
CA GLY A 116 9.11 9.37 5.48
C GLY A 116 9.19 10.49 6.53
N CYS A 117 8.04 10.84 7.11
CA CYS A 117 7.92 11.89 8.10
C CYS A 117 7.03 11.48 9.30
N TYR A 118 7.21 12.16 10.42
CA TYR A 118 6.20 12.26 11.46
C TYR A 118 5.23 13.38 11.13
N TRP A 119 3.91 13.13 11.19
CA TRP A 119 2.90 14.16 10.93
C TRP A 119 1.90 14.30 12.08
N GLY A 120 1.54 15.55 12.39
CA GLY A 120 0.61 15.90 13.44
C GLY A 120 -0.86 15.99 13.02
N PRO A 121 -1.75 16.31 13.97
CA PRO A 121 -3.18 16.47 13.71
C PRO A 121 -3.51 17.68 12.81
N ASP A 122 -2.72 18.74 12.84
CA ASP A 122 -2.84 19.89 11.94
C ASP A 122 -2.67 19.51 10.45
N ILE A 123 -1.70 18.64 10.16
CA ILE A 123 -1.46 18.12 8.80
C ILE A 123 -2.63 17.24 8.37
N THR A 124 -3.12 16.39 9.27
CA THR A 124 -4.28 15.53 9.03
C THR A 124 -5.51 16.36 8.66
N ASP A 125 -5.82 17.37 9.45
CA ASP A 125 -6.99 18.23 9.23
C ASP A 125 -6.88 18.99 7.91
N ARG A 126 -5.68 19.48 7.58
CA ARG A 126 -5.43 20.19 6.32
C ARG A 126 -5.62 19.27 5.11
N VAL A 127 -5.07 18.06 5.14
CA VAL A 127 -5.15 17.10 4.02
C VAL A 127 -6.57 16.60 3.84
N LEU A 128 -7.25 16.22 4.93
CA LEU A 128 -8.65 15.78 4.89
C LEU A 128 -9.56 16.88 4.32
N LYS A 129 -9.40 18.12 4.79
CA LYS A 129 -10.17 19.27 4.28
C LYS A 129 -9.87 19.57 2.82
N LYS A 130 -8.60 19.51 2.41
CA LYS A 130 -8.16 19.77 1.03
C LYS A 130 -8.81 18.80 0.03
N HIS A 131 -8.93 17.52 0.40
CA HIS A 131 -9.43 16.47 -0.47
C HIS A 131 -10.88 16.04 -0.18
N ASN A 132 -11.56 16.71 0.75
CA ASN A 132 -12.91 16.37 1.20
C ASN A 132 -13.04 14.92 1.71
N TRP A 133 -12.02 14.47 2.44
CA TRP A 133 -11.99 13.15 3.06
C TRP A 133 -12.44 13.22 4.53
N SER A 134 -12.94 12.11 5.05
CA SER A 134 -13.37 12.00 6.45
C SER A 134 -12.44 11.15 7.32
N LEU A 135 -11.69 10.22 6.72
CA LEU A 135 -10.86 9.26 7.45
C LEU A 135 -9.62 8.86 6.65
N ILE A 136 -8.49 8.76 7.35
CA ILE A 136 -7.29 8.07 6.86
C ILE A 136 -7.20 6.72 7.56
N ILE A 137 -7.12 5.64 6.79
CA ILE A 137 -6.81 4.31 7.29
C ILE A 137 -5.37 3.97 6.88
N ARG A 138 -4.55 3.62 7.86
CA ARG A 138 -3.15 3.24 7.67
C ARG A 138 -2.82 1.89 8.33
N SER A 139 -1.60 1.41 8.10
CA SER A 139 -1.06 0.23 8.78
C SER A 139 0.34 0.52 9.36
N HIS A 140 1.32 -0.36 9.12
CA HIS A 140 2.76 -0.15 9.35
C HIS A 140 3.24 -0.09 10.81
N GLU A 141 2.46 0.42 11.76
CA GLU A 141 2.76 0.33 13.19
C GLU A 141 2.02 -0.83 13.87
N CYS A 142 2.73 -1.59 14.70
CA CYS A 142 2.12 -2.62 15.54
C CYS A 142 1.35 -1.96 16.69
N LYS A 143 0.08 -2.33 16.86
CA LYS A 143 -0.78 -1.87 17.96
C LYS A 143 -1.20 -3.07 18.81
N GLU A 144 -1.24 -2.89 20.14
CA GLU A 144 -1.55 -3.94 21.10
C GLU A 144 -2.89 -4.62 20.80
N GLU A 145 -3.93 -3.81 20.55
CA GLU A 145 -5.27 -4.30 20.21
C GLU A 145 -5.44 -4.61 18.70
N GLY A 146 -4.37 -4.52 17.92
CA GLY A 146 -4.40 -4.65 16.46
C GLY A 146 -4.96 -3.41 15.74
N PHE A 147 -5.41 -2.40 16.47
CA PHE A 147 -5.79 -1.11 15.92
C PHE A 147 -5.60 0.03 16.91
N ASP A 148 -5.61 1.27 16.41
CA ASP A 148 -5.57 2.48 17.24
C ASP A 148 -6.12 3.70 16.46
N TYR A 149 -6.76 4.63 17.17
CA TYR A 149 -7.25 5.89 16.62
C TYR A 149 -6.44 7.06 17.15
N CYS A 150 -6.01 7.95 16.27
CA CYS A 150 -5.39 9.21 16.65
C CYS A 150 -6.02 10.40 15.90
N HIS A 151 -5.52 11.61 16.20
CA HIS A 151 -5.95 12.88 15.59
C HIS A 151 -7.47 13.09 15.63
N GLY A 152 -8.09 12.84 16.79
CA GLY A 152 -9.53 12.99 16.96
C GLY A 152 -10.36 11.97 16.17
N LYS A 153 -9.88 10.72 16.06
CA LYS A 153 -10.50 9.61 15.30
C LYS A 153 -10.50 9.80 13.77
N LYS A 154 -9.68 10.72 13.26
CA LYS A 154 -9.52 10.97 11.82
C LYS A 154 -8.43 10.11 11.17
N VAL A 155 -7.60 9.46 11.98
CA VAL A 155 -6.60 8.49 11.52
C VAL A 155 -6.80 7.18 12.27
N LEU A 156 -6.98 6.10 11.53
CA LEU A 156 -7.13 4.73 12.03
C LEU A 156 -5.91 3.91 11.61
N THR A 157 -5.17 3.38 12.57
CA THR A 157 -4.11 2.41 12.33
C THR A 157 -4.66 1.01 12.48
N ILE A 158 -4.42 0.12 11.51
CA ILE A 158 -4.82 -1.29 11.54
C ILE A 158 -3.59 -2.18 11.37
N PHE A 159 -3.47 -3.19 12.23
CA PHE A 159 -2.41 -4.17 12.24
C PHE A 159 -2.96 -5.59 12.30
N SER A 160 -2.81 -6.34 11.21
CA SER A 160 -3.45 -7.66 11.02
C SER A 160 -2.57 -8.85 11.39
N ALA A 161 -1.43 -8.64 12.06
CA ALA A 161 -0.57 -9.74 12.51
C ALA A 161 -0.60 -9.86 14.04
N SER A 162 -1.39 -10.80 14.57
CA SER A 162 -1.39 -11.10 16.02
C SER A 162 -0.12 -11.83 16.45
N ASN A 163 0.28 -11.69 17.72
CA ASN A 163 1.48 -12.31 18.30
C ASN A 163 2.77 -11.97 17.53
N TYR A 164 2.89 -10.72 17.06
CA TYR A 164 3.94 -10.31 16.14
C TYR A 164 5.35 -10.41 16.75
N TYR A 165 5.49 -9.97 18.01
CA TYR A 165 6.78 -10.08 18.73
C TYR A 165 6.86 -11.37 19.53
N ALA A 166 5.77 -11.75 20.22
CA ALA A 166 5.69 -12.96 21.02
C ALA A 166 4.23 -13.41 21.16
N VAL A 167 4.04 -14.65 21.62
CA VAL A 167 2.68 -15.13 21.96
C VAL A 167 2.11 -14.24 23.07
N GLY A 168 0.94 -13.66 22.83
CA GLY A 168 0.30 -12.71 23.73
C GLY A 168 0.73 -11.25 23.55
N SER A 169 1.63 -10.92 22.60
CA SER A 169 2.12 -9.53 22.48
C SER A 169 1.09 -8.54 21.95
N ASN A 170 0.24 -8.98 21.03
CA ASN A 170 -0.79 -8.14 20.41
C ASN A 170 -1.86 -8.98 19.71
N ARG A 171 -3.05 -8.40 19.55
CA ARG A 171 -4.11 -8.90 18.67
C ARG A 171 -3.85 -8.46 17.23
N GLY A 172 -4.46 -9.19 16.29
CA GLY A 172 -4.62 -8.74 14.92
C GLY A 172 -5.99 -8.10 14.77
N ALA A 173 -6.13 -7.12 13.90
CA ALA A 173 -7.43 -6.59 13.51
C ALA A 173 -7.54 -6.40 12.00
N TYR A 174 -8.78 -6.35 11.52
CA TYR A 174 -9.11 -5.91 10.17
C TYR A 174 -10.41 -5.12 10.19
N VAL A 175 -10.63 -4.37 9.11
CA VAL A 175 -11.77 -3.46 8.97
C VAL A 175 -12.77 -4.04 7.98
N LYS A 176 -14.05 -3.98 8.34
CA LYS A 176 -15.16 -4.20 7.42
C LYS A 176 -15.85 -2.86 7.16
N ILE A 177 -15.94 -2.51 5.88
CA ILE A 177 -16.65 -1.34 5.39
C ILE A 177 -17.84 -1.88 4.60
N PHE A 178 -19.04 -1.40 4.94
CA PHE A 178 -20.27 -1.74 4.22
C PHE A 178 -20.91 -0.44 3.75
N GLU A 179 -21.62 -0.49 2.62
CA GLU A 179 -22.39 0.65 2.14
C GLU A 179 -23.39 1.12 3.22
N ASN A 180 -23.36 2.41 3.53
CA ASN A 180 -24.26 3.08 4.49
C ASN A 180 -24.22 2.53 5.93
N GLN A 181 -23.16 1.82 6.34
CA GLN A 181 -22.97 1.41 7.73
C GLN A 181 -21.70 2.02 8.31
N PRO A 182 -21.66 2.24 9.63
CA PRO A 182 -20.42 2.60 10.29
C PRO A 182 -19.39 1.49 10.09
N LEU A 183 -18.14 1.91 9.92
CA LEU A 183 -16.98 1.04 9.88
C LEU A 183 -16.95 0.10 11.09
N ALA A 184 -16.76 -1.20 10.85
CA ALA A 184 -16.67 -2.21 11.90
C ALA A 184 -15.24 -2.77 11.97
N ILE A 185 -14.65 -2.75 13.17
CA ILE A 185 -13.33 -3.32 13.43
C ILE A 185 -13.52 -4.72 14.02
N VAL A 186 -12.86 -5.71 13.45
CA VAL A 186 -12.88 -7.09 13.94
C VAL A 186 -11.49 -7.48 14.39
N GLN A 187 -11.36 -7.83 15.67
CA GLN A 187 -10.11 -8.30 16.26
C GLN A 187 -10.05 -9.82 16.30
N PHE A 188 -8.84 -10.37 16.21
CA PHE A 188 -8.58 -11.80 16.29
C PHE A 188 -7.23 -12.09 16.95
N LEU A 189 -7.08 -13.33 17.41
CA LEU A 189 -5.82 -13.85 17.94
C LEU A 189 -5.51 -15.16 17.22
N ALA A 190 -4.37 -15.25 16.55
CA ALA A 190 -3.93 -16.49 15.95
C ALA A 190 -3.61 -17.51 17.06
N THR A 191 -4.30 -18.65 17.06
CA THR A 191 -3.97 -19.77 17.95
C THR A 191 -3.19 -20.83 17.19
N LYS A 192 -2.36 -21.61 17.90
CA LYS A 192 -1.60 -22.73 17.32
C LYS A 192 -2.50 -23.77 16.63
N ASN A 193 -3.77 -23.90 17.04
CA ASN A 193 -4.72 -24.88 16.47
C ASN A 193 -5.47 -24.39 15.21
N THR A 194 -5.53 -23.08 14.97
CA THR A 194 -6.01 -22.52 13.68
C THR A 194 -4.99 -22.62 12.56
N VAL A 195 -3.76 -23.02 12.88
CA VAL A 195 -2.74 -23.42 11.91
C VAL A 195 -2.81 -24.95 11.77
N LYS A 196 -3.85 -25.48 11.11
CA LYS A 196 -3.51 -26.51 10.13
C LYS A 196 -2.46 -25.84 9.24
N PRO A 197 -1.29 -26.43 8.99
CA PRO A 197 -0.37 -25.86 8.04
C PRO A 197 -1.06 -25.93 6.68
N LEU A 198 -1.89 -24.91 6.38
CA LEU A 198 -2.37 -24.69 5.03
C LEU A 198 -1.11 -24.63 4.22
N THR A 199 -0.99 -25.60 3.32
CA THR A 199 0.08 -25.66 2.35
C THR A 199 0.17 -24.30 1.67
N LEU A 200 1.37 -23.93 1.25
CA LEU A 200 1.60 -22.67 0.55
C LEU A 200 0.63 -22.54 -0.64
N TRP A 201 0.27 -23.67 -1.26
CA TRP A 201 -0.76 -23.77 -2.28
C TRP A 201 -2.16 -23.40 -1.81
N GLU A 202 -2.64 -23.88 -0.67
CA GLU A 202 -3.97 -23.48 -0.18
C GLU A 202 -4.05 -21.98 0.15
N ARG A 203 -2.95 -21.38 0.62
CA ARG A 203 -2.88 -19.93 0.88
C ARG A 203 -2.81 -19.12 -0.42
N VAL A 204 -1.96 -19.54 -1.35
CA VAL A 204 -1.80 -18.90 -2.66
C VAL A 204 -3.08 -19.05 -3.47
N SER A 205 -3.69 -20.23 -3.51
CA SER A 205 -4.99 -20.45 -4.16
C SER A 205 -6.09 -19.60 -3.56
N HIS A 206 -6.20 -19.44 -2.24
CA HIS A 206 -7.22 -18.55 -1.68
C HIS A 206 -7.01 -17.07 -2.03
N VAL A 207 -5.75 -16.61 -2.03
CA VAL A 207 -5.42 -15.23 -2.42
C VAL A 207 -5.62 -15.02 -3.93
N GLU A 208 -5.17 -15.97 -4.75
CA GLU A 208 -5.35 -15.99 -6.21
C GLU A 208 -6.83 -16.04 -6.58
N GLU A 209 -7.62 -16.86 -5.90
CA GLU A 209 -9.05 -16.98 -6.13
C GLU A 209 -9.80 -15.69 -5.75
N GLN A 210 -9.42 -15.03 -4.66
CA GLN A 210 -9.97 -13.71 -4.31
C GLN A 210 -9.51 -12.62 -5.28
N ALA A 211 -8.25 -12.65 -5.72
CA ALA A 211 -7.73 -11.72 -6.70
C ALA A 211 -8.41 -11.90 -8.07
N LEU A 212 -8.65 -13.15 -8.50
CA LEU A 212 -9.35 -13.49 -9.72
C LEU A 212 -10.83 -13.09 -9.65
N ARG A 213 -11.52 -13.31 -8.52
CA ARG A 213 -12.89 -12.83 -8.34
C ARG A 213 -12.98 -11.30 -8.45
N ASN A 214 -12.12 -10.58 -7.74
CA ASN A 214 -12.04 -9.12 -7.82
C ASN A 214 -11.71 -8.64 -9.26
N LEU A 215 -10.84 -9.36 -9.96
CA LEU A 215 -10.49 -9.05 -11.34
C LEU A 215 -11.67 -9.32 -12.29
N MET A 216 -12.38 -10.43 -12.12
CA MET A 216 -13.57 -10.79 -12.90
C MET A 216 -14.72 -9.81 -12.65
N GLU A 217 -14.91 -9.34 -11.42
CA GLU A 217 -15.87 -8.29 -11.11
C GLU A 217 -15.52 -6.99 -11.83
N LYS A 218 -14.24 -6.58 -11.80
CA LYS A 218 -13.76 -5.40 -12.56
C LYS A 218 -13.89 -5.57 -14.07
N PHE A 219 -13.65 -6.78 -14.60
CA PHE A 219 -13.85 -7.07 -16.02
C PHE A 219 -15.33 -7.01 -16.39
N SER A 220 -16.20 -7.60 -15.57
CA SER A 220 -17.65 -7.61 -15.81
C SER A 220 -18.23 -6.19 -15.75
N ALA A 221 -17.81 -5.39 -14.77
CA ALA A 221 -18.22 -3.99 -14.63
C ALA A 221 -17.79 -3.12 -15.83
N ASN A 222 -16.69 -3.47 -16.50
CA ASN A 222 -16.14 -2.72 -17.63
C ASN A 222 -16.31 -3.43 -18.98
N GLN A 223 -17.02 -4.57 -19.03
CA GLN A 223 -17.04 -5.47 -20.18
C GLN A 223 -17.56 -4.79 -21.44
N CYS A 224 -18.64 -4.00 -21.32
CA CYS A 224 -19.19 -3.23 -22.44
C CYS A 224 -18.21 -2.19 -22.99
N ARG A 225 -17.45 -1.53 -22.13
CA ARG A 225 -16.47 -0.50 -22.53
C ARG A 225 -15.24 -1.13 -23.16
N LEU A 226 -14.70 -2.19 -22.56
CA LEU A 226 -13.57 -2.96 -23.07
C LEU A 226 -13.88 -3.61 -24.42
N MET A 227 -15.07 -4.21 -24.58
CA MET A 227 -15.51 -4.79 -25.86
C MET A 227 -15.68 -3.74 -26.96
N LYS A 228 -16.13 -2.53 -26.60
CA LYS A 228 -16.27 -1.42 -27.54
C LYS A 228 -14.91 -0.92 -28.02
N GLU A 229 -13.95 -0.74 -27.11
CA GLU A 229 -12.58 -0.35 -27.45
C GLU A 229 -11.84 -1.44 -28.23
N PHE A 230 -12.06 -2.72 -27.89
CA PHE A 230 -11.46 -3.85 -28.61
C PHE A 230 -11.94 -3.90 -30.06
N ARG A 231 -13.24 -3.70 -30.33
CA ARG A 231 -13.77 -3.61 -31.71
C ARG A 231 -13.25 -2.40 -32.48
N LEU A 232 -12.91 -1.31 -31.80
CA LEU A 232 -12.35 -0.13 -32.44
C LEU A 232 -10.87 -0.30 -32.83
N LYS A 233 -10.16 -1.26 -32.21
CA LYS A 233 -8.72 -1.48 -32.42
C LYS A 233 -8.36 -2.81 -33.08
N ASP A 234 -9.33 -3.65 -33.41
CA ASP A 234 -9.08 -4.91 -34.13
C ASP A 234 -9.12 -4.67 -35.66
N PRO A 235 -7.98 -4.74 -36.37
CA PRO A 235 -7.91 -4.53 -37.82
C PRO A 235 -8.43 -5.72 -38.64
N HIS A 236 -8.93 -6.79 -38.00
CA HIS A 236 -9.42 -8.00 -38.69
C HIS A 236 -10.83 -8.42 -38.23
N GLN A 237 -11.84 -7.59 -38.51
CA GLN A 237 -13.23 -8.05 -38.59
C GLN A 237 -13.83 -7.68 -39.95
N SER A 238 -13.69 -8.61 -40.90
CA SER A 238 -14.58 -8.84 -42.05
C SER A 238 -15.12 -10.25 -41.90
#